data_AF-A0A5J5CNC6-F1
#
_entry.id   AF-A0A5J5CNC6-F1
#
_cell.length_a   1.000
_cell.length_b   1.000
_cell.length_c   1.000
_cell.angle_alpha   90.00
_cell.angle_beta   90.00
_cell.angle_gamma   90.00
#
_symmetry.space_group_name_H-M   'P 1'
#
loop_
_entity.id
_entity.type
_entity.pdbx_description
1 polymer ?
#
loop_
_entity_poly.entity_id
_entity_poly.type
_entity_poly.pdbx_seq_one_letter_code
_entity_poly.pdbx_strand_id
1 'polypeptide(L)'
;MITGGEEEEEEEQEEQEEQEEQEEEFGARTEGNLIAETVEMMLELLLFAALLLGAYFLLHMTFLKLPRCKSTAKLHGKTAVVTGANTGIGKTTAMDLARRGARVILACRDRRRAEAAAQEIIQETGNSQVVFMHLDLSSLMNGGKTEDGFGMIFGVNHLGHFLLTVLLLERLKASGRSRVVTVSSKAYKMGTVDFTCLRTHRDVSLGDSDLQLFHKYCSSKLCNVLFTHELAKRLQGSDTTCYCLHPGTIQTEIGRYAGFWWSLLTKPIVFLFFVDPESGAQTTLHCALEQGIEHASGRFFSCCAPQLNIEPKATDDAAAAKLWELSERFCGLA
;
A
#
# COMPACT_ATOMS: atom_id res chain seq x y z
N MET A 1 -94.18 1.28 -25.70
CA MET A 1 -93.08 0.29 -25.67
C MET A 1 -91.78 1.00 -26.03
N ILE A 2 -91.35 1.99 -25.24
CA ILE A 2 -90.07 2.70 -25.40
C ILE A 2 -89.59 3.10 -24.00
N THR A 3 -89.64 2.17 -23.04
CA THR A 3 -89.18 2.40 -21.66
C THR A 3 -88.46 1.19 -21.08
N GLY A 4 -88.22 0.15 -21.89
CA GLY A 4 -87.51 -1.07 -21.45
C GLY A 4 -86.12 -1.23 -22.06
N GLY A 5 -85.78 -0.45 -23.10
CA GLY A 5 -84.46 -0.51 -23.73
C GLY A 5 -83.45 0.47 -23.12
N GLU A 6 -83.89 1.58 -22.53
CA GLU A 6 -83.00 2.53 -21.85
C GLU A 6 -82.58 2.02 -20.45
N GLU A 7 -83.46 1.31 -19.73
CA GLU A 7 -83.10 0.68 -18.44
C GLU A 7 -82.17 -0.54 -18.63
N GLU A 8 -82.36 -1.36 -19.69
CA GLU A 8 -81.44 -2.47 -20.01
C GLU A 8 -80.06 -1.97 -20.49
N GLU A 9 -80.00 -0.85 -21.24
CA GLU A 9 -78.71 -0.25 -21.67
C GLU A 9 -77.96 0.45 -20.51
N GLU A 10 -78.67 1.02 -19.52
CA GLU A 10 -78.04 1.58 -18.31
C GLU A 10 -77.53 0.47 -17.36
N GLU A 11 -78.27 -0.63 -17.18
CA GLU A 11 -77.78 -1.79 -16.40
C GLU A 11 -76.56 -2.47 -17.07
N GLU A 12 -76.55 -2.63 -18.39
CA GLU A 12 -75.37 -3.18 -19.11
C GLU A 12 -74.15 -2.25 -19.03
N GLN A 13 -74.35 -0.93 -18.96
CA GLN A 13 -73.24 0.04 -18.77
C GLN A 13 -72.68 0.02 -17.36
N GLU A 14 -73.53 -0.03 -16.32
CA GLU A 14 -73.07 -0.17 -14.93
C GLU A 14 -72.35 -1.51 -14.71
N GLU A 15 -72.83 -2.63 -15.28
CA GLU A 15 -72.13 -3.91 -15.20
C GLU A 15 -70.78 -3.91 -15.95
N GLN A 16 -70.65 -3.16 -17.05
CA GLN A 16 -69.37 -2.99 -17.76
C GLN A 16 -68.38 -2.13 -16.97
N GLU A 17 -68.83 -1.03 -16.37
CA GLU A 17 -67.97 -0.18 -15.52
C GLU A 17 -67.50 -0.93 -14.26
N GLU A 18 -68.37 -1.71 -13.60
CA GLU A 18 -67.97 -2.55 -12.47
C GLU A 18 -66.99 -3.66 -12.88
N GLN A 19 -67.11 -4.23 -14.08
CA GLN A 19 -66.15 -5.21 -14.60
C GLN A 19 -64.80 -4.57 -14.92
N GLU A 20 -64.76 -3.38 -15.51
CA GLU A 20 -63.51 -2.65 -15.78
C GLU A 20 -62.80 -2.25 -14.48
N GLU A 21 -63.52 -1.74 -13.47
CA GLU A 21 -62.93 -1.42 -12.15
C GLU A 21 -62.37 -2.67 -11.45
N GLN A 22 -63.05 -3.81 -11.55
CA GLN A 22 -62.57 -5.08 -10.99
C GLN A 22 -61.32 -5.61 -11.72
N GLU A 23 -61.24 -5.45 -13.04
CA GLU A 23 -60.05 -5.82 -13.82
C GLU A 23 -58.85 -4.90 -13.52
N GLU A 24 -59.07 -3.59 -13.37
CA GLU A 24 -58.02 -2.64 -12.96
C GLU A 24 -57.51 -2.94 -11.54
N GLU A 25 -58.40 -3.20 -10.58
CA GLU A 25 -58.01 -3.54 -9.20
C GLU A 25 -57.25 -4.88 -9.14
N PHE A 26 -57.68 -5.88 -9.92
CA PHE A 26 -56.98 -7.16 -10.05
C PHE A 26 -55.60 -6.99 -10.71
N GLY A 27 -55.49 -6.17 -11.74
CA GLY A 27 -54.23 -5.82 -12.40
C GLY A 27 -53.25 -5.14 -11.46
N ALA A 28 -53.69 -4.10 -10.73
CA ALA A 28 -52.89 -3.39 -9.74
C ALA A 28 -52.43 -4.29 -8.59
N ARG A 29 -53.29 -5.21 -8.13
CA ARG A 29 -52.95 -6.20 -7.10
C ARG A 29 -51.92 -7.23 -7.60
N THR A 30 -51.98 -7.60 -8.88
CA THR A 30 -51.03 -8.53 -9.51
C THR A 30 -49.68 -7.87 -9.73
N GLU A 31 -49.63 -6.62 -10.21
CA GLU A 31 -48.38 -5.84 -10.33
C GLU A 31 -47.73 -5.58 -8.96
N GLY A 32 -48.53 -5.23 -7.94
CA GLY A 32 -48.05 -5.04 -6.57
C GLY A 32 -47.41 -6.30 -5.98
N ASN A 33 -48.02 -7.48 -6.21
CA ASN A 33 -47.45 -8.75 -5.80
C ASN A 33 -46.15 -9.08 -6.54
N LEU A 34 -46.07 -8.79 -7.85
CA LEU A 34 -44.86 -9.04 -8.65
C LEU A 34 -43.69 -8.15 -8.20
N ILE A 35 -43.96 -6.88 -7.85
CA ILE A 35 -42.96 -5.97 -7.28
C ILE A 35 -42.51 -6.46 -5.91
N ALA A 36 -43.43 -6.94 -5.07
CA ALA A 36 -43.08 -7.49 -3.75
C ALA A 36 -42.19 -8.74 -3.87
N GLU A 37 -42.54 -9.69 -4.74
CA GLU A 37 -41.75 -10.91 -5.00
C GLU A 37 -40.36 -10.60 -5.57
N THR A 38 -40.26 -9.63 -6.49
CA THR A 38 -38.96 -9.22 -7.04
C THR A 38 -38.07 -8.51 -6.01
N VAL A 39 -38.65 -7.70 -5.13
CA VAL A 39 -37.92 -7.07 -4.01
C VAL A 39 -37.47 -8.11 -2.99
N GLU A 40 -38.31 -9.09 -2.66
CA GLU A 40 -37.99 -10.18 -1.73
C GLU A 40 -36.85 -11.06 -2.27
N MET A 41 -36.95 -11.48 -3.54
CA MET A 41 -35.88 -12.23 -4.23
C MET A 41 -34.57 -11.44 -4.28
N MET A 42 -34.63 -10.13 -4.51
CA MET A 42 -33.44 -9.27 -4.49
C MET A 42 -32.85 -9.17 -3.09
N LEU A 43 -33.67 -9.09 -2.04
CA LEU A 43 -33.23 -9.08 -0.64
C LEU A 43 -32.52 -10.39 -0.26
N GLU A 44 -33.10 -11.54 -0.63
CA GLU A 44 -32.51 -12.86 -0.39
C GLU A 44 -31.16 -13.01 -1.10
N LEU A 45 -31.07 -12.57 -2.36
CA LEU A 45 -29.83 -12.59 -3.13
C LEU A 45 -28.75 -11.72 -2.48
N LEU A 46 -29.11 -10.52 -1.99
CA LEU A 46 -28.20 -9.64 -1.28
C LEU A 46 -27.74 -10.24 0.05
N LEU A 47 -28.64 -10.89 0.80
CA LEU A 47 -28.32 -11.57 2.05
C LEU A 47 -27.38 -12.76 1.82
N PHE A 48 -27.65 -13.55 0.78
CA PHE A 48 -26.82 -14.68 0.41
C PHE A 48 -25.43 -14.23 -0.06
N ALA A 49 -25.35 -13.18 -0.90
CA ALA A 49 -24.09 -12.58 -1.30
C ALA A 49 -23.31 -12.05 -0.09
N ALA A 50 -23.98 -11.40 0.87
CA ALA A 50 -23.36 -10.92 2.10
C ALA A 50 -22.84 -12.06 2.98
N LEU A 51 -23.58 -13.18 3.09
CA LEU A 51 -23.14 -14.38 3.81
C LEU A 51 -21.92 -15.04 3.15
N LEU A 52 -21.90 -15.14 1.81
CA LEU A 52 -20.75 -15.66 1.07
C LEU A 52 -19.52 -14.76 1.22
N LEU A 53 -19.70 -13.43 1.15
CA LEU A 53 -18.66 -12.45 1.43
C LEU A 53 -18.16 -12.57 2.88
N GLY A 54 -19.07 -12.75 3.84
CA GLY A 54 -18.74 -12.93 5.26
C GLY A 54 -18.01 -14.23 5.55
N ALA A 55 -18.40 -15.34 4.92
CA ALA A 55 -17.73 -16.63 5.03
C ALA A 55 -16.36 -16.61 4.34
N TYR A 56 -16.27 -16.02 3.14
CA TYR A 56 -15.00 -15.76 2.47
C TYR A 56 -14.09 -14.91 3.36
N PHE A 57 -14.62 -13.87 4.00
CA PHE A 57 -13.89 -13.01 4.93
C PHE A 57 -13.38 -13.77 6.15
N LEU A 58 -14.23 -14.57 6.80
CA LEU A 58 -13.85 -15.41 7.93
C LEU A 58 -12.75 -16.40 7.55
N LEU A 59 -12.89 -17.05 6.38
CA LEU A 59 -11.88 -17.97 5.85
C LEU A 59 -10.57 -17.23 5.50
N HIS A 60 -10.66 -16.04 4.89
CA HIS A 60 -9.50 -15.22 4.54
C HIS A 60 -8.74 -14.78 5.79
N MET A 61 -9.44 -14.26 6.80
CA MET A 61 -8.87 -13.80 8.07
C MET A 61 -8.26 -14.93 8.91
N THR A 62 -8.82 -16.14 8.84
CA THR A 62 -8.32 -17.29 9.61
C THR A 62 -7.16 -18.01 8.91
N PHE A 63 -7.15 -18.09 7.57
CA PHE A 63 -6.18 -18.89 6.81
C PHE A 63 -5.09 -18.10 6.05
N LEU A 64 -5.17 -16.77 5.91
CA LEU A 64 -4.15 -15.96 5.21
C LEU A 64 -3.25 -15.15 6.16
N LYS A 65 -2.81 -15.76 7.27
CA LYS A 65 -1.74 -15.18 8.07
C LYS A 65 -0.45 -15.17 7.24
N LEU A 66 0.08 -13.98 6.98
CA LEU A 66 1.37 -13.84 6.30
C LEU A 66 2.46 -14.57 7.11
N PRO A 67 3.41 -15.23 6.43
CA PRO A 67 4.57 -15.82 7.09
C PRO A 67 5.29 -14.78 7.95
N ARG A 68 5.63 -15.18 9.18
CA ARG A 68 6.32 -14.35 10.16
C ARG A 68 7.83 -14.53 10.07
N CYS A 69 8.56 -13.48 10.44
CA CYS A 69 10.00 -13.56 10.64
C CYS A 69 10.29 -14.58 11.75
N LYS A 70 11.16 -15.55 11.47
CA LYS A 70 11.55 -16.60 12.43
C LYS A 70 12.84 -16.30 13.17
N SER A 71 13.58 -15.27 12.75
CA SER A 71 14.86 -14.90 13.35
C SER A 71 14.71 -14.59 14.84
N THR A 72 15.56 -15.21 15.65
CA THR A 72 15.70 -14.96 17.10
C THR A 72 16.89 -14.06 17.42
N ALA A 73 17.50 -13.44 16.40
CA ALA A 73 18.68 -12.61 16.55
C ALA A 73 18.50 -11.51 17.61
N LYS A 74 19.53 -11.37 18.46
CA LYS A 74 19.68 -10.26 19.41
C LYS A 74 20.54 -9.17 18.77
N LEU A 75 20.24 -7.92 19.10
CA LEU A 75 20.82 -6.73 18.45
C LEU A 75 21.60 -5.82 19.41
N HIS A 76 22.03 -6.34 20.57
CA HIS A 76 22.88 -5.58 21.48
C HIS A 76 24.14 -5.05 20.78
N GLY A 77 24.43 -3.75 20.96
CA GLY A 77 25.55 -3.07 20.31
C GLY A 77 25.34 -2.79 18.81
N LYS A 78 24.18 -3.11 18.23
CA LYS A 78 23.82 -2.74 16.86
C LYS A 78 22.98 -1.47 16.85
N THR A 79 23.14 -0.68 15.80
CA THR A 79 22.29 0.50 15.53
C THR A 79 21.44 0.23 14.30
N ALA A 80 20.14 0.53 14.39
CA ALA A 80 19.21 0.49 13.27
C ALA A 80 18.65 1.88 13.01
N VAL A 81 18.61 2.29 11.75
CA VAL A 81 17.95 3.52 11.31
C VAL A 81 16.68 3.13 10.56
N VAL A 82 15.54 3.64 10.98
CA VAL A 82 14.24 3.33 10.37
C VAL A 82 13.58 4.65 9.95
N THR A 83 13.36 4.84 8.65
CA THR A 83 12.66 6.01 8.11
C THR A 83 11.14 5.84 8.27
N GLY A 84 10.42 6.93 8.53
CA GLY A 84 8.95 6.89 8.67
C GLY A 84 8.47 6.01 9.84
N ALA A 85 9.27 5.92 10.90
CA ALA A 85 9.07 5.00 12.02
C ALA A 85 8.13 5.53 13.12
N ASN A 86 7.38 6.61 12.87
CA ASN A 86 6.46 7.17 13.85
C ASN A 86 5.08 6.50 13.85
N THR A 87 4.70 5.77 12.79
CA THR A 87 3.43 5.03 12.70
C THR A 87 3.58 3.73 11.90
N GLY A 88 2.53 2.90 11.90
CA GLY A 88 2.38 1.75 11.02
C GLY A 88 3.56 0.77 11.05
N ILE A 89 3.89 0.23 9.88
CA ILE A 89 4.94 -0.80 9.68
C ILE A 89 6.29 -0.32 10.21
N GLY A 90 6.64 0.95 9.97
CA GLY A 90 7.92 1.52 10.38
C GLY A 90 8.06 1.52 11.90
N LYS A 91 7.01 1.95 12.61
CA LYS A 91 6.98 1.92 14.09
C LYS A 91 7.04 0.48 14.62
N THR A 92 6.28 -0.44 14.04
CA THR A 92 6.31 -1.85 14.48
C THR A 92 7.67 -2.50 14.23
N THR A 93 8.32 -2.16 13.11
CA THR A 93 9.69 -2.59 12.82
C THR A 93 10.66 -2.02 13.86
N ALA A 94 10.59 -0.72 14.16
CA ALA A 94 11.42 -0.07 15.17
C ALA A 94 11.21 -0.67 16.57
N MET A 95 9.96 -0.98 16.94
CA MET A 95 9.59 -1.65 18.18
C MET A 95 10.27 -3.02 18.31
N ASP A 96 10.17 -3.88 17.29
CA ASP A 96 10.77 -5.21 17.32
C ASP A 96 12.31 -5.16 17.41
N LEU A 97 12.94 -4.25 16.64
CA LEU A 97 14.39 -4.02 16.72
C LEU A 97 14.82 -3.54 18.11
N ALA A 98 14.03 -2.65 18.75
CA ALA A 98 14.27 -2.19 20.11
C ALA A 98 14.10 -3.32 21.14
N ARG A 99 13.07 -4.17 21.03
CA ARG A 99 12.87 -5.37 21.88
C ARG A 99 14.06 -6.33 21.81
N ARG A 100 14.77 -6.35 20.68
CA ARG A 100 15.98 -7.17 20.49
C ARG A 100 17.26 -6.53 21.05
N GLY A 101 17.18 -5.32 21.58
CA GLY A 101 18.31 -4.60 22.20
C GLY A 101 19.09 -3.69 21.26
N ALA A 102 18.56 -3.36 20.08
CA ALA A 102 19.21 -2.40 19.18
C ALA A 102 19.11 -0.98 19.71
N ARG A 103 20.09 -0.14 19.39
CA ARG A 103 19.89 1.32 19.37
C ARG A 103 19.09 1.68 18.12
N VAL A 104 17.89 2.21 18.29
CA VAL A 104 16.98 2.51 17.16
C VAL A 104 16.88 4.00 16.94
N ILE A 105 17.19 4.45 15.73
CA ILE A 105 17.02 5.83 15.28
C ILE A 105 15.72 5.93 14.48
N LEU A 106 14.73 6.63 15.01
CA LEU A 106 13.49 6.98 14.32
C LEU A 106 13.76 8.22 13.48
N ALA A 107 14.04 8.02 12.19
CA ALA A 107 14.31 9.08 11.23
C ALA A 107 13.00 9.56 10.60
N CYS A 108 12.44 10.65 11.14
CA CYS A 108 11.08 11.09 10.83
C CYS A 108 11.01 12.60 10.60
N ARG A 109 10.00 13.03 9.84
CA ARG A 109 9.73 14.46 9.58
C ARG A 109 9.12 15.17 10.79
N ASP A 110 8.03 14.60 11.32
CA ASP A 110 7.30 15.22 12.43
C ASP A 110 7.95 14.85 13.76
N ARG A 111 8.63 15.82 14.37
CA ARG A 111 9.29 15.68 15.66
C ARG A 111 8.35 15.20 16.76
N ARG A 112 7.19 15.83 16.92
CA ARG A 112 6.27 15.52 18.03
C ARG A 112 5.75 14.10 17.93
N ARG A 113 5.33 13.68 16.74
CA ARG A 113 4.85 12.31 16.50
C ARG A 113 5.96 11.28 16.69
N ALA A 114 7.18 11.59 16.25
CA ALA A 114 8.30 10.68 16.38
C ALA A 114 8.82 10.56 17.81
N GLU A 115 8.87 11.65 18.57
CA GLU A 115 9.20 11.63 20.00
C GLU A 115 8.14 10.85 20.79
N ALA A 116 6.84 11.04 20.51
CA ALA A 116 5.78 10.25 21.11
C ALA A 116 5.92 8.74 20.80
N ALA A 117 6.18 8.40 19.54
CA ALA A 117 6.43 7.01 19.15
C ALA A 117 7.68 6.41 19.82
N ALA A 118 8.75 7.20 19.96
CA ALA A 118 9.95 6.77 20.67
C ALA A 118 9.67 6.48 22.15
N GLN A 119 8.92 7.35 22.83
CA GLN A 119 8.54 7.13 24.24
C GLN A 119 7.69 5.86 24.40
N GLU A 120 6.73 5.64 23.52
CA GLU A 120 5.92 4.42 23.54
C GLU A 120 6.80 3.17 23.33
N ILE A 121 7.74 3.20 22.39
CA ILE A 121 8.67 2.08 22.19
C ILE A 121 9.53 1.86 23.44
N ILE A 122 10.05 2.92 24.06
CA ILE A 122 10.85 2.79 25.29
C ILE A 122 10.03 2.13 26.41
N GLN A 123 8.78 2.56 26.59
CA GLN A 123 7.87 2.00 27.61
C GLN A 123 7.55 0.52 27.35
N GLU A 124 7.24 0.17 26.10
CA GLU A 124 6.86 -1.19 25.69
C GLU A 124 8.02 -2.19 25.65
N THR A 125 9.25 -1.71 25.43
CA THR A 125 10.43 -2.57 25.26
C THR A 125 11.38 -2.56 26.44
N GLY A 126 11.31 -1.54 27.30
CA GLY A 126 12.31 -1.27 28.33
C GLY A 126 13.67 -0.81 27.77
N ASN A 127 13.80 -0.64 26.46
CA ASN A 127 15.04 -0.22 25.82
C ASN A 127 15.09 1.31 25.69
N SER A 128 15.96 1.97 26.45
CA SER A 128 16.14 3.42 26.44
C SER A 128 16.93 3.96 25.24
N GLN A 129 17.51 3.09 24.40
CA GLN A 129 18.33 3.49 23.24
C GLN A 129 17.50 3.76 21.99
N VAL A 130 16.33 4.39 22.14
CA VAL A 130 15.43 4.76 21.04
C VAL A 130 15.45 6.27 20.90
N VAL A 131 15.96 6.76 19.77
CA VAL A 131 16.24 8.18 19.56
C VAL A 131 15.53 8.71 18.33
N PHE A 132 14.97 9.90 18.44
CA PHE A 132 14.47 10.65 17.29
C PHE A 132 15.63 11.33 16.57
N MET A 133 15.62 11.29 15.24
CA MET A 133 16.41 12.19 14.40
C MET A 133 15.49 12.81 13.34
N HIS A 134 15.57 14.14 13.22
CA HIS A 134 14.79 14.84 12.20
C HIS A 134 15.30 14.45 10.81
N LEU A 135 14.40 13.91 10.00
CA LEU A 135 14.65 13.57 8.61
C LEU A 135 13.40 13.92 7.81
N ASP A 136 13.50 14.98 7.03
CA ASP A 136 12.47 15.32 6.06
C ASP A 136 12.95 14.96 4.64
N LEU A 137 12.55 13.78 4.18
CA LEU A 137 12.78 13.35 2.79
C LEU A 137 11.90 14.10 1.79
N SER A 138 10.99 14.92 2.30
CA SER A 138 10.02 15.74 1.58
C SER A 138 10.24 17.22 1.82
N SER A 139 11.44 17.65 2.30
CA SER A 139 11.87 18.98 2.83
C SER A 139 11.64 20.17 1.90
N LEU A 140 10.57 20.10 1.15
CA LEU A 140 10.38 20.84 -0.02
C LEU A 140 8.87 20.86 -0.38
N MET A 141 8.11 21.79 0.18
CA MET A 141 6.66 21.92 -0.06
C MET A 141 6.35 23.15 -0.91
N ASN A 142 5.94 22.93 -2.16
CA ASN A 142 4.94 23.75 -2.85
C ASN A 142 4.35 23.00 -4.06
N GLY A 143 3.01 22.86 -4.10
CA GLY A 143 2.27 22.56 -5.34
C GLY A 143 2.52 21.20 -6.03
N GLY A 144 2.69 20.10 -5.27
CA GLY A 144 2.85 18.74 -5.85
C GLY A 144 4.27 18.38 -6.30
N LYS A 145 5.21 19.32 -6.13
CA LYS A 145 6.64 19.11 -6.31
C LYS A 145 7.40 19.33 -5.01
N THR A 146 8.60 18.79 -4.99
CA THR A 146 9.64 19.16 -4.04
C THR A 146 10.19 20.55 -4.45
N GLU A 147 10.66 21.42 -3.54
CA GLU A 147 11.48 22.66 -3.76
C GLU A 147 12.70 22.39 -4.68
N ASP A 148 13.30 21.20 -4.67
CA ASP A 148 14.30 20.78 -5.67
C ASP A 148 13.67 20.52 -7.07
N GLY A 149 12.36 20.70 -7.21
CA GLY A 149 11.59 20.61 -8.44
C GLY A 149 11.16 19.19 -8.85
N PHE A 150 11.34 18.19 -7.99
CA PHE A 150 10.97 16.80 -8.29
C PHE A 150 9.50 16.51 -8.02
N GLY A 151 8.89 15.59 -8.78
CA GLY A 151 7.56 15.08 -8.44
C GLY A 151 7.55 14.49 -7.04
N MET A 152 6.55 14.85 -6.22
CA MET A 152 6.54 14.52 -4.79
C MET A 152 6.71 13.03 -4.49
N ILE A 153 6.02 12.16 -5.24
CA ILE A 153 6.07 10.71 -5.06
C ILE A 153 7.48 10.18 -5.35
N PHE A 154 8.09 10.62 -6.46
CA PHE A 154 9.43 10.20 -6.85
C PHE A 154 10.51 10.73 -5.90
N GLY A 155 10.44 12.02 -5.57
CA GLY A 155 11.38 12.68 -4.67
C GLY A 155 11.45 12.01 -3.30
N VAL A 156 10.29 11.76 -2.67
CA VAL A 156 10.23 11.20 -1.32
C VAL A 156 10.51 9.70 -1.30
N ASN A 157 9.88 8.92 -2.21
CA ASN A 157 9.96 7.46 -2.13
C ASN A 157 11.31 6.92 -2.62
N HIS A 158 11.95 7.61 -3.58
CA HIS A 158 13.19 7.17 -4.22
C HIS A 158 14.35 8.12 -3.94
N LEU A 159 14.33 9.38 -4.40
CA LEU A 159 15.53 10.25 -4.35
C LEU A 159 16.02 10.56 -2.92
N GLY A 160 15.13 10.89 -1.99
CA GLY A 160 15.52 11.13 -0.61
C GLY A 160 16.16 9.90 0.05
N HIS A 161 15.61 8.72 -0.23
CA HIS A 161 16.17 7.46 0.27
C HIS A 161 17.48 7.07 -0.45
N PHE A 162 17.59 7.36 -1.74
CA PHE A 162 18.81 7.20 -2.52
C PHE A 162 19.95 8.01 -1.89
N LEU A 163 19.74 9.32 -1.71
CA LEU A 163 20.73 10.21 -1.12
C LEU A 163 21.11 9.77 0.29
N LEU A 164 20.12 9.49 1.15
CA LEU A 164 20.36 9.00 2.50
C LEU A 164 21.23 7.74 2.51
N THR A 165 20.93 6.78 1.63
CA THR A 165 21.67 5.52 1.55
C THR A 165 23.11 5.75 1.09
N VAL A 166 23.31 6.55 0.05
CA VAL A 166 24.66 6.85 -0.48
C VAL A 166 25.52 7.58 0.55
N LEU A 167 24.95 8.55 1.29
CA LEU A 167 25.67 9.25 2.36
C LEU A 167 26.07 8.34 3.54
N LEU A 168 25.27 7.31 3.82
CA LEU A 168 25.57 6.34 4.87
C LEU A 168 26.45 5.18 4.39
N LEU A 169 26.65 5.03 3.08
CA LEU A 169 27.21 3.82 2.48
C LEU A 169 28.61 3.48 2.99
N GLU A 170 29.50 4.48 3.08
CA GLU A 170 30.88 4.25 3.56
C GLU A 170 30.92 3.89 5.05
N ARG A 171 30.01 4.46 5.85
CA ARG A 171 29.87 4.07 7.27
C ARG A 171 29.30 2.67 7.42
N LEU A 172 28.34 2.29 6.57
CA LEU A 172 27.75 0.94 6.55
C LEU A 172 28.82 -0.10 6.21
N LYS A 173 29.62 0.13 5.15
CA LYS A 173 30.75 -0.72 4.79
C LYS A 173 31.79 -0.83 5.90
N ALA A 174 32.15 0.28 6.53
CA ALA A 174 33.13 0.31 7.62
C ALA A 174 32.65 -0.39 8.90
N SER A 175 31.34 -0.50 9.11
CA SER A 175 30.74 -1.14 10.30
C SER A 175 30.77 -2.69 10.28
N GLY A 176 31.29 -3.29 9.19
CA GLY A 176 31.30 -4.74 8.96
C GLY A 176 29.96 -5.22 8.38
N ARG A 177 29.40 -6.28 8.95
CA ARG A 177 28.11 -6.86 8.49
C ARG A 177 26.96 -5.89 8.75
N SER A 178 26.54 -5.19 7.71
CA SER A 178 25.42 -4.24 7.72
C SER A 178 24.43 -4.55 6.61
N ARG A 179 23.20 -4.02 6.72
CA ARG A 179 22.11 -4.34 5.80
C ARG A 179 21.34 -3.11 5.41
N VAL A 180 21.06 -2.94 4.13
CA VAL A 180 20.12 -1.95 3.61
C VAL A 180 18.83 -2.65 3.21
N VAL A 181 17.70 -2.28 3.83
CA VAL A 181 16.39 -2.88 3.50
C VAL A 181 15.48 -1.79 2.93
N THR A 182 15.12 -1.94 1.67
CA THR A 182 14.29 -0.97 0.94
C THR A 182 12.87 -1.50 0.77
N VAL A 183 11.88 -0.74 1.25
CA VAL A 183 10.47 -1.11 1.14
C VAL A 183 9.90 -0.64 -0.21
N SER A 184 9.44 -1.62 -0.99
CA SER A 184 8.71 -1.45 -2.25
C SER A 184 7.28 -2.02 -2.12
N SER A 185 6.67 -2.46 -3.21
CA SER A 185 5.32 -3.02 -3.27
C SER A 185 5.13 -3.86 -4.53
N LYS A 186 4.24 -4.87 -4.52
CA LYS A 186 3.80 -5.57 -5.76
C LYS A 186 3.28 -4.63 -6.85
N ALA A 187 2.88 -3.41 -6.48
CA ALA A 187 2.56 -2.33 -7.40
C ALA A 187 3.69 -1.99 -8.40
N TYR A 188 4.96 -2.31 -8.09
CA TYR A 188 6.08 -2.13 -9.03
C TYR A 188 5.82 -2.81 -10.38
N LYS A 189 5.06 -3.91 -10.40
CA LYS A 189 4.71 -4.64 -11.63
C LYS A 189 3.96 -3.79 -12.63
N MET A 190 3.17 -2.82 -12.16
CA MET A 190 2.45 -1.86 -13.00
C MET A 190 3.24 -0.58 -13.28
N GLY A 191 4.40 -0.39 -12.64
CA GLY A 191 5.22 0.80 -12.82
C GLY A 191 6.07 0.75 -14.09
N THR A 192 6.42 1.92 -14.61
CA THR A 192 7.35 2.08 -15.73
C THR A 192 8.29 3.24 -15.44
N VAL A 193 9.51 3.21 -15.99
CA VAL A 193 10.48 4.30 -15.80
C VAL A 193 10.71 4.99 -17.14
N ASP A 194 10.06 6.12 -17.34
CA ASP A 194 10.34 6.99 -18.48
C ASP A 194 11.51 7.92 -18.14
N PHE A 195 12.70 7.54 -18.61
CA PHE A 195 13.93 8.32 -18.42
C PHE A 195 13.92 9.67 -19.14
N THR A 196 13.12 9.83 -20.20
CA THR A 196 12.97 11.11 -20.89
C THR A 196 12.13 12.04 -20.02
N CYS A 197 11.00 11.57 -19.50
CA CYS A 197 10.19 12.31 -18.54
C CYS A 197 10.98 12.67 -17.27
N LEU A 198 11.73 11.73 -16.68
CA LEU A 198 12.55 11.98 -15.48
C LEU A 198 13.56 13.10 -15.70
N ARG A 199 14.26 13.09 -16.83
CA ARG A 199 15.29 14.10 -17.16
C ARG A 199 14.69 15.47 -17.44
N THR A 200 13.53 15.52 -18.09
CA THR A 200 12.92 16.78 -18.57
C THR A 200 12.03 17.43 -17.52
N HIS A 201 11.20 16.64 -16.84
CA HIS A 201 10.15 17.13 -15.94
C HIS A 201 10.46 16.87 -14.46
N ARG A 202 11.54 16.12 -14.17
CA ARG A 202 11.92 15.69 -12.81
C ARG A 202 10.82 14.86 -12.12
N ASP A 203 10.05 14.10 -12.89
CA ASP A 203 9.00 13.21 -12.40
C ASP A 203 8.96 11.90 -13.21
N VAL A 204 8.44 10.83 -12.61
CA VAL A 204 8.40 9.48 -13.21
C VAL A 204 7.36 9.35 -14.32
N SER A 205 6.30 10.17 -14.29
CA SER A 205 5.32 10.30 -15.36
C SER A 205 4.61 11.65 -15.27
N LEU A 206 3.90 12.05 -16.32
CA LEU A 206 3.09 13.27 -16.33
C LEU A 206 1.67 13.04 -15.82
N GLY A 207 1.01 14.15 -15.45
CA GLY A 207 -0.41 14.19 -15.10
C GLY A 207 -0.72 13.95 -13.62
N ASP A 208 -1.88 14.43 -13.20
CA ASP A 208 -2.26 14.55 -11.78
C ASP A 208 -3.66 13.96 -11.49
N SER A 209 -4.20 13.11 -12.37
CA SER A 209 -5.40 12.33 -12.04
C SER A 209 -5.09 11.18 -11.08
N ASP A 210 -6.07 10.70 -10.31
CA ASP A 210 -5.87 9.62 -9.32
C ASP A 210 -5.19 8.38 -9.91
N LEU A 211 -5.59 7.97 -11.12
CA LEU A 211 -4.98 6.85 -11.83
C LEU A 211 -3.51 7.12 -12.18
N GLN A 212 -3.18 8.36 -12.57
CA GLN A 212 -1.82 8.78 -12.87
C GLN A 212 -0.97 8.90 -11.60
N LEU A 213 -1.49 9.43 -10.49
CA LEU A 213 -0.80 9.41 -9.19
C LEU A 213 -0.51 7.97 -8.74
N PHE A 214 -1.47 7.06 -8.92
CA PHE A 214 -1.26 5.65 -8.65
C PHE A 214 -0.16 5.06 -9.53
N HIS A 215 -0.14 5.37 -10.83
CA HIS A 215 0.94 4.96 -11.72
C HIS A 215 2.29 5.58 -11.34
N LYS A 216 2.35 6.85 -10.92
CA LYS A 216 3.57 7.50 -10.36
C LYS A 216 4.06 6.73 -9.13
N TYR A 217 3.14 6.33 -8.24
CA TYR A 217 3.46 5.49 -7.10
C TYR A 217 4.03 4.13 -7.51
N CYS A 218 3.37 3.40 -8.41
CA CYS A 218 3.87 2.14 -8.97
C CYS A 218 5.28 2.29 -9.56
N SER A 219 5.51 3.37 -10.30
CA SER A 219 6.79 3.69 -10.93
C SER A 219 7.88 4.00 -9.90
N SER A 220 7.56 4.75 -8.83
CA SER A 220 8.48 4.96 -7.70
C SER A 220 8.84 3.66 -6.98
N LYS A 221 7.90 2.70 -6.91
CA LYS A 221 8.16 1.38 -6.32
C LYS A 221 9.02 0.51 -7.21
N LEU A 222 8.91 0.63 -8.54
CA LEU A 222 9.86 0.03 -9.47
C LEU A 222 11.26 0.65 -9.33
N CYS A 223 11.37 1.97 -9.16
CA CYS A 223 12.65 2.63 -8.90
C CYS A 223 13.35 2.06 -7.65
N ASN A 224 12.61 1.77 -6.57
CA ASN A 224 13.16 1.13 -5.37
C ASN A 224 13.70 -0.29 -5.62
N VAL A 225 13.08 -1.06 -6.53
CA VAL A 225 13.58 -2.39 -6.90
C VAL A 225 14.87 -2.27 -7.72
N LEU A 226 14.86 -1.43 -8.75
CA LEU A 226 16.04 -1.16 -9.59
C LEU A 226 17.21 -0.59 -8.76
N PHE A 227 16.91 0.30 -7.80
CA PHE A 227 17.88 0.82 -6.86
C PHE A 227 18.57 -0.30 -6.08
N THR A 228 17.81 -1.24 -5.53
CA THR A 228 18.37 -2.35 -4.75
C THR A 228 19.19 -3.28 -5.65
N HIS A 229 18.72 -3.53 -6.87
CA HIS A 229 19.43 -4.33 -7.87
C HIS A 229 20.80 -3.73 -8.21
N GLU A 230 20.86 -2.42 -8.47
CA GLU A 230 22.12 -1.70 -8.72
C GLU A 230 23.00 -1.60 -7.47
N LEU A 231 22.41 -1.32 -6.31
CA LEU A 231 23.12 -1.24 -5.04
C LEU A 231 23.85 -2.56 -4.73
N ALA A 232 23.22 -3.71 -5.00
CA ALA A 232 23.84 -5.01 -4.77
C ALA A 232 25.11 -5.21 -5.60
N LYS A 233 25.14 -4.74 -6.85
CA LYS A 233 26.34 -4.76 -7.70
C LYS A 233 27.43 -3.87 -7.14
N ARG A 234 27.06 -2.67 -6.66
CA ARG A 234 28.00 -1.70 -6.07
C ARG A 234 28.52 -2.09 -4.69
N LEU A 235 27.83 -3.01 -4.00
CA LEU A 235 28.24 -3.58 -2.72
C LEU A 235 29.10 -4.84 -2.86
N GLN A 236 29.33 -5.35 -4.08
CA GLN A 236 30.20 -6.51 -4.30
C GLN A 236 31.59 -6.27 -3.71
N GLY A 237 32.09 -7.27 -2.97
CA GLY A 237 33.36 -7.17 -2.25
C GLY A 237 33.27 -6.53 -0.86
N SER A 238 32.09 -6.11 -0.42
CA SER A 238 31.85 -5.66 0.96
C SER A 238 31.00 -6.65 1.76
N ASP A 239 31.04 -6.55 3.10
CA ASP A 239 30.17 -7.32 4.01
C ASP A 239 28.75 -6.73 4.15
N THR A 240 28.44 -5.70 3.36
CA THR A 240 27.12 -5.05 3.38
C THR A 240 26.21 -5.70 2.35
N THR A 241 25.01 -6.11 2.78
CA THR A 241 24.00 -6.66 1.88
C THR A 241 22.82 -5.70 1.73
N CYS A 242 22.04 -5.86 0.66
CA CYS A 242 20.84 -5.08 0.45
C CYS A 242 19.67 -5.93 -0.04
N TYR A 243 18.45 -5.59 0.38
CA TYR A 243 17.24 -6.34 0.06
C TYR A 243 16.09 -5.39 -0.24
N CYS A 244 15.27 -5.76 -1.22
CA CYS A 244 14.04 -5.04 -1.54
C CYS A 244 12.86 -5.92 -1.14
N LEU A 245 11.74 -5.34 -0.71
CA LEU A 245 10.58 -6.16 -0.34
C LEU A 245 9.24 -5.52 -0.57
N HIS A 246 8.21 -6.35 -0.64
CA HIS A 246 6.82 -5.97 -0.44
C HIS A 246 6.38 -6.38 0.97
N PRO A 247 5.81 -5.46 1.77
CA PRO A 247 5.46 -5.76 3.16
C PRO A 247 4.17 -6.58 3.29
N GLY A 248 3.40 -6.77 2.21
CA GLY A 248 2.05 -7.35 2.22
C GLY A 248 0.99 -6.32 1.84
N THR A 249 -0.27 -6.76 1.69
CA THR A 249 -1.41 -5.86 1.44
C THR A 249 -1.82 -5.19 2.75
N ILE A 250 -1.08 -4.17 3.15
CA ILE A 250 -1.31 -3.46 4.41
C ILE A 250 -2.15 -2.23 4.14
N GLN A 251 -2.99 -1.85 5.11
CA GLN A 251 -3.64 -0.56 5.13
C GLN A 251 -2.58 0.53 5.16
N THR A 252 -2.21 1.02 3.99
CA THR A 252 -1.41 2.22 3.84
C THR A 252 -2.36 3.37 3.57
N GLU A 253 -2.00 4.57 4.01
CA GLU A 253 -2.69 5.85 3.77
C GLU A 253 -2.77 6.22 2.26
N ILE A 254 -2.76 5.25 1.33
CA ILE A 254 -2.92 5.46 -0.11
C ILE A 254 -4.28 6.14 -0.40
N GLY A 255 -5.29 5.86 0.43
CA GLY A 255 -6.61 6.51 0.36
C GLY A 255 -6.66 7.97 0.78
N ARG A 256 -5.57 8.59 1.27
CA ARG A 256 -5.59 10.00 1.72
C ARG A 256 -5.84 11.01 0.60
N TYR A 257 -5.62 10.60 -0.65
CA TYR A 257 -5.85 11.43 -1.83
C TYR A 257 -7.15 11.06 -2.56
N ALA A 258 -7.83 9.99 -2.14
CA ALA A 258 -9.10 9.60 -2.74
C ALA A 258 -10.21 10.59 -2.37
N GLY A 259 -10.97 11.04 -3.36
CA GLY A 259 -12.14 11.89 -3.15
C GLY A 259 -13.15 11.27 -2.18
N PHE A 260 -13.95 12.11 -1.51
CA PHE A 260 -14.88 11.71 -0.44
C PHE A 260 -15.73 10.48 -0.78
N TRP A 261 -16.33 10.46 -1.98
CA TRP A 261 -17.18 9.37 -2.47
C TRP A 261 -16.41 8.07 -2.76
N TRP A 262 -15.19 8.17 -3.31
CA TRP A 262 -14.32 7.00 -3.51
C TRP A 262 -13.86 6.44 -2.16
N SER A 263 -13.53 7.30 -1.20
CA SER A 263 -13.19 6.89 0.17
C SER A 263 -14.38 6.19 0.84
N LEU A 264 -15.61 6.68 0.68
CA LEU A 264 -16.80 6.09 1.31
C LEU A 264 -17.12 4.69 0.74
N LEU A 265 -17.02 4.51 -0.58
CA LEU A 265 -17.28 3.23 -1.26
C LEU A 265 -16.17 2.20 -1.08
N THR A 266 -14.91 2.63 -1.07
CA THR A 266 -13.77 1.71 -1.00
C THR A 266 -13.32 1.40 0.42
N LYS A 267 -13.64 2.23 1.43
CA LYS A 267 -13.26 1.96 2.83
C LYS A 267 -13.69 0.59 3.34
N PRO A 268 -14.92 0.09 3.12
CA PRO A 268 -15.32 -1.25 3.58
C PRO A 268 -14.56 -2.37 2.87
N ILE A 269 -14.29 -2.21 1.57
CA ILE A 269 -13.59 -3.20 0.74
C ILE A 269 -12.08 -3.20 1.06
N VAL A 270 -11.46 -2.04 1.22
CA VAL A 270 -10.06 -1.88 1.66
C VAL A 270 -9.90 -2.35 3.11
N PHE A 271 -10.94 -2.19 3.93
CA PHE A 271 -11.05 -2.78 5.27
C PHE A 271 -11.07 -4.30 5.27
N LEU A 272 -11.57 -4.91 4.20
CA LEU A 272 -11.66 -6.35 4.06
C LEU A 272 -10.31 -7.02 3.77
N PHE A 273 -9.33 -6.31 3.18
CA PHE A 273 -8.01 -6.82 2.79
C PHE A 273 -6.88 -6.44 3.74
N PHE A 274 -7.20 -6.19 5.01
CA PHE A 274 -6.25 -5.72 5.99
C PHE A 274 -5.21 -6.74 6.40
N VAL A 275 -3.96 -6.30 6.35
CA VAL A 275 -2.85 -6.87 7.10
C VAL A 275 -2.49 -5.85 8.18
N ASP A 276 -2.47 -6.28 9.43
CA ASP A 276 -2.07 -5.45 10.56
C ASP A 276 -0.59 -5.03 10.45
N PRO A 277 -0.17 -3.90 11.06
CA PRO A 277 1.21 -3.44 10.97
C PRO A 277 2.27 -4.44 11.45
N GLU A 278 1.92 -5.35 12.36
CA GLU A 278 2.83 -6.39 12.85
C GLU A 278 3.08 -7.44 11.77
N SER A 279 2.02 -7.97 11.15
CA SER A 279 2.11 -8.86 9.99
C SER A 279 2.83 -8.19 8.82
N GLY A 280 2.62 -6.88 8.64
CA GLY A 280 3.27 -6.10 7.61
C GLY A 280 4.77 -5.86 7.81
N ALA A 281 5.23 -5.82 9.06
CA ALA A 281 6.65 -5.67 9.39
C ALA A 281 7.45 -6.96 9.17
N GLN A 282 6.80 -8.12 9.06
CA GLN A 282 7.47 -9.43 9.09
C GLN A 282 8.50 -9.61 7.98
N THR A 283 8.18 -9.22 6.74
CA THR A 283 9.15 -9.37 5.64
C THR A 283 10.33 -8.39 5.81
N THR A 284 10.07 -7.18 6.33
CA THR A 284 11.13 -6.21 6.69
C THR A 284 12.04 -6.76 7.78
N LEU A 285 11.46 -7.32 8.84
CA LEU A 285 12.19 -7.95 9.92
C LEU A 285 12.98 -9.17 9.43
N HIS A 286 12.41 -9.99 8.55
CA HIS A 286 13.14 -11.12 7.96
C HIS A 286 14.37 -10.65 7.19
N CYS A 287 14.23 -9.65 6.30
CA CYS A 287 15.38 -9.09 5.57
C CYS A 287 16.43 -8.47 6.52
N ALA A 288 15.97 -7.80 7.57
CA ALA A 288 16.85 -7.15 8.54
C ALA A 288 17.57 -8.14 9.49
N LEU A 289 16.97 -9.29 9.81
CA LEU A 289 17.38 -10.14 10.93
C LEU A 289 17.76 -11.57 10.57
N GLU A 290 17.25 -12.13 9.49
CA GLU A 290 17.48 -13.55 9.15
C GLU A 290 18.95 -13.76 8.77
N GLN A 291 19.60 -14.78 9.32
CA GLN A 291 20.97 -15.14 8.94
C GLN A 291 20.93 -16.14 7.78
N GLY A 292 21.95 -16.16 6.93
CA GLY A 292 22.05 -17.09 5.81
C GLY A 292 21.40 -16.59 4.51
N ILE A 293 20.70 -15.45 4.54
CA ILE A 293 20.13 -14.80 3.35
C ILE A 293 21.12 -13.87 2.63
N GLU A 294 22.39 -13.83 3.04
CA GLU A 294 23.42 -12.97 2.43
C GLU A 294 23.59 -13.21 0.93
N HIS A 295 23.51 -14.46 0.50
CA HIS A 295 23.56 -14.86 -0.91
C HIS A 295 22.38 -14.32 -1.75
N ALA A 296 21.32 -13.85 -1.10
CA ALA A 296 20.14 -13.27 -1.74
C ALA A 296 20.20 -11.73 -1.79
N SER A 297 21.36 -11.12 -1.54
CA SER A 297 21.56 -9.67 -1.71
C SER A 297 21.15 -9.22 -3.12
N GLY A 298 20.45 -8.09 -3.20
CA GLY A 298 19.86 -7.55 -4.43
C GLY A 298 18.47 -8.09 -4.79
N ARG A 299 17.99 -9.15 -4.13
CA ARG A 299 16.71 -9.78 -4.48
C ARG A 299 15.51 -9.07 -3.86
N PHE A 300 14.36 -9.32 -4.50
CA PHE A 300 13.04 -8.86 -4.04
C PHE A 300 12.37 -9.93 -3.17
N PHE A 301 11.85 -9.54 -2.01
CA PHE A 301 11.23 -10.44 -1.04
C PHE A 301 9.73 -10.15 -0.87
N SER A 302 8.96 -11.20 -0.62
CA SER A 302 7.56 -11.10 -0.19
C SER A 302 7.28 -12.30 0.71
N CYS A 303 6.48 -12.11 1.76
CA CYS A 303 6.09 -13.20 2.66
C CYS A 303 7.31 -13.91 3.27
N CYS A 304 8.33 -13.15 3.70
CA CYS A 304 9.59 -13.66 4.25
C CYS A 304 10.35 -14.64 3.33
N ALA A 305 10.20 -14.54 2.01
CA ALA A 305 10.92 -15.36 1.05
C ALA A 305 11.35 -14.58 -0.20
N PRO A 306 12.52 -14.88 -0.79
CA PRO A 306 12.94 -14.28 -2.05
C PRO A 306 11.99 -14.71 -3.18
N GLN A 307 11.60 -13.77 -4.03
CA GLN A 307 10.76 -14.03 -5.18
C GLN A 307 11.61 -14.51 -6.36
N LEU A 308 11.25 -15.65 -6.93
CA LEU A 308 11.94 -16.24 -8.09
C LEU A 308 11.47 -15.62 -9.42
N ASN A 309 10.17 -15.32 -9.52
CA ASN A 309 9.55 -14.81 -10.73
C ASN A 309 9.32 -13.30 -10.61
N ILE A 310 10.40 -12.54 -10.82
CA ILE A 310 10.36 -11.07 -10.86
C ILE A 310 10.21 -10.61 -12.32
N GLU A 311 9.54 -9.47 -12.54
CA GLU A 311 9.38 -8.92 -13.89
C GLU A 311 10.75 -8.55 -14.49
N PRO A 312 11.03 -8.84 -15.78
CA PRO A 312 12.34 -8.57 -16.39
C PRO A 312 12.80 -7.12 -16.25
N LYS A 313 11.86 -6.16 -16.34
CA LYS A 313 12.12 -4.73 -16.15
C LYS A 313 12.64 -4.34 -14.77
N ALA A 314 12.47 -5.20 -13.76
CA ALA A 314 12.92 -4.95 -12.39
C ALA A 314 14.36 -5.44 -12.15
N THR A 315 14.91 -6.22 -13.08
CA THR A 315 16.29 -6.74 -13.08
C THR A 315 17.06 -6.29 -14.33
N ASP A 316 16.60 -5.24 -14.99
CA ASP A 316 17.26 -4.66 -16.16
C ASP A 316 18.48 -3.84 -15.71
N ASP A 317 19.67 -4.34 -16.03
CA ASP A 317 20.93 -3.72 -15.65
C ASP A 317 21.14 -2.33 -16.25
N ALA A 318 20.71 -2.12 -17.50
CA ALA A 318 20.87 -0.85 -18.18
C ALA A 318 19.93 0.20 -17.58
N ALA A 319 18.69 -0.18 -17.29
CA ALA A 319 17.73 0.69 -16.62
C ALA A 319 18.19 1.03 -15.19
N ALA A 320 18.69 0.05 -14.43
CA ALA A 320 19.16 0.24 -13.06
C ALA A 320 20.37 1.19 -12.99
N ALA A 321 21.38 0.98 -13.86
CA ALA A 321 22.55 1.84 -13.94
C ALA A 321 22.19 3.27 -14.35
N LYS A 322 21.30 3.43 -15.34
CA LYS A 322 20.82 4.73 -15.81
C LYS A 322 20.02 5.48 -14.75
N LEU A 323 19.16 4.78 -13.99
CA LEU A 323 18.42 5.35 -12.88
C LEU A 323 19.37 5.86 -11.79
N TRP A 324 20.41 5.08 -11.49
CA TRP A 324 21.44 5.44 -10.52
C TRP A 324 22.21 6.70 -10.94
N GLU A 325 22.74 6.74 -12.17
CA GLU A 325 23.46 7.91 -12.69
C GLU A 325 22.61 9.19 -12.64
N LEU A 326 21.34 9.10 -13.05
CA LEU A 326 20.42 10.23 -12.96
C LEU A 326 20.16 10.66 -11.52
N SER A 327 20.06 9.69 -10.60
CA SER A 327 19.85 9.96 -9.17
C SER A 327 21.09 10.61 -8.54
N GLU A 328 22.31 10.19 -8.91
CA GLU A 328 23.56 10.85 -8.49
C GLU A 328 23.60 12.31 -8.97
N ARG A 329 23.27 12.56 -10.25
CA ARG A 329 23.19 13.92 -10.80
C ARG A 329 22.15 14.78 -10.10
N PHE A 330 20.96 14.24 -9.86
CA PHE A 330 19.88 14.94 -9.17
C PHE A 330 20.22 15.30 -7.73
N CYS A 331 21.06 14.49 -7.08
CA CYS A 331 21.53 14.73 -5.73
C CYS A 331 22.86 15.50 -5.66
N GLY A 332 23.42 15.95 -6.78
CA GLY A 332 24.70 16.67 -6.82
C GLY A 332 25.92 15.83 -6.40
N LEU A 333 25.87 14.51 -6.63
CA LEU A 333 26.94 13.57 -6.27
C LEU A 333 27.86 13.22 -7.45
N ALA A 334 27.50 13.63 -8.68
CA ALA A 334 28.21 13.32 -9.92
C ALA A 334 28.52 14.58 -10.74
#